data_AF-A0A7T1MN65-F1
#
_entry.id   AF-A0A7T1MN65-F1
#
_cell.length_a   1.000
_cell.length_b   1.000
_cell.length_c   1.000
_cell.angle_alpha   90.00
_cell.angle_beta   90.00
_cell.angle_gamma   90.00
#
_symmetry.space_group_name_H-M   'P 1'
#
loop_
_entity.id
_entity.type
_entity.pdbx_description
1 polymer ?
#
loop_
_entity_poly.entity_id
_entity_poly.type
_entity_poly.pdbx_seq_one_letter_code
_entity_poly.pdbx_strand_id
1 'polypeptide(L)'
;MSSSQVGHCSGEELRQTHRFLKIQLVTLHSRWHEYKSLFGHSKERVDLLNQCAGGFFHAVQFALLQQIELSIVRLLDPARQGYSNMNMTFSRLVQLAEAMFQENQTIHLYGKLQLAHDCSKRLKSRRNKAVAHLDVDAIQKEDQSVLEWPRIEEVDASLNALTGLANAYEQLAGLPIMIYDAADIRAGSEALVGHLDNSLRLKELVRDGFLSQELAYPTRFRSKNSQATR
;
A
#
# COMPACT_ATOMS: atom_id res chain seq x y z
N MET A 1 -13.66 -4.64 49.59
CA MET A 1 -14.62 -4.20 48.58
C MET A 1 -14.04 -3.00 47.85
N SER A 2 -13.55 -3.22 46.62
CA SER A 2 -13.51 -2.21 45.57
C SER A 2 -13.30 -2.98 44.26
N SER A 3 -14.40 -3.53 43.76
CA SER A 3 -14.49 -3.99 42.39
C SER A 3 -14.79 -2.80 41.49
N SER A 4 -14.34 -2.94 40.25
CA SER A 4 -14.93 -2.33 39.04
C SER A 4 -14.32 -1.02 38.56
N GLN A 5 -13.31 -1.16 37.69
CA GLN A 5 -13.34 -0.58 36.34
C GLN A 5 -12.41 -1.42 35.42
N VAL A 6 -12.77 -2.70 35.21
CA VAL A 6 -12.28 -3.42 34.02
C VAL A 6 -13.18 -2.93 32.89
N GLY A 7 -12.64 -2.07 32.02
CA GLY A 7 -13.36 -1.62 30.83
C GLY A 7 -13.85 -2.85 30.07
N HIS A 8 -15.17 -2.93 29.84
CA HIS A 8 -15.77 -4.03 29.08
C HIS A 8 -15.15 -4.06 27.68
N CYS A 9 -14.19 -4.96 27.46
CA CYS A 9 -13.75 -5.32 26.12
C CYS A 9 -14.92 -6.04 25.45
N SER A 10 -15.66 -5.31 24.61
CA SER A 10 -16.81 -5.88 23.92
C SER A 10 -16.32 -6.70 22.74
N GLY A 11 -16.85 -7.91 22.57
CA GLY A 11 -16.62 -8.71 21.35
C GLY A 11 -17.00 -7.98 20.07
N GLU A 12 -17.85 -6.95 20.16
CA GLU A 12 -18.13 -6.07 19.03
C GLU A 12 -16.93 -5.20 18.64
N GLU A 13 -16.20 -4.65 19.61
CA GLU A 13 -15.01 -3.84 19.34
C GLU A 13 -13.91 -4.65 18.67
N LEU A 14 -13.72 -5.91 19.10
CA LEU A 14 -12.80 -6.84 18.48
C LEU A 14 -13.19 -7.11 17.01
N ARG A 15 -14.47 -7.40 16.75
CA ARG A 15 -14.98 -7.63 15.39
C ARG A 15 -14.82 -6.41 14.49
N GLN A 16 -15.13 -5.22 15.00
CA GLN A 16 -14.99 -3.97 14.26
C GLN A 16 -13.53 -3.67 13.92
N THR A 17 -12.63 -3.82 14.89
CA THR A 17 -11.19 -3.66 14.69
C THR A 17 -10.68 -4.63 13.63
N HIS A 18 -11.03 -5.91 13.74
CA HIS A 18 -10.65 -6.92 12.74
C HIS A 18 -11.18 -6.58 11.34
N ARG A 19 -12.47 -6.25 11.20
CA ARG A 19 -13.07 -5.92 9.91
C ARG A 19 -12.38 -4.73 9.26
N PHE A 20 -12.10 -3.69 10.04
CA PHE A 20 -11.38 -2.51 9.56
C PHE A 20 -10.00 -2.89 9.04
N LEU A 21 -9.20 -3.59 9.86
CA LEU A 21 -7.84 -4.00 9.50
C LEU A 21 -7.82 -4.90 8.25
N LYS A 22 -8.77 -5.82 8.15
CA LYS A 22 -8.95 -6.69 6.97
C LYS A 22 -9.15 -5.88 5.70
N ILE A 23 -10.04 -4.88 5.71
CA ILE A 23 -10.29 -4.01 4.56
C ILE A 23 -9.03 -3.19 4.20
N GLN A 24 -8.34 -2.65 5.21
CA GLN A 24 -7.10 -1.90 4.99
C GLN A 24 -6.03 -2.79 4.36
N LEU A 25 -5.88 -4.03 4.83
CA LEU A 25 -4.90 -4.98 4.31
C LEU A 25 -5.22 -5.40 2.88
N VAL A 26 -6.49 -5.69 2.55
CA VAL A 26 -6.92 -5.97 1.16
C VAL A 26 -6.61 -4.78 0.24
N THR A 27 -6.94 -3.57 0.68
CA THR A 27 -6.70 -2.35 -0.10
C THR A 27 -5.19 -2.15 -0.32
N LEU A 28 -4.38 -2.44 0.69
CA LEU A 28 -2.93 -2.30 0.64
C LEU A 28 -2.29 -3.31 -0.32
N HIS A 29 -2.71 -4.59 -0.27
CA HIS A 29 -2.30 -5.59 -1.25
C HIS A 29 -2.68 -5.20 -2.67
N SER A 30 -3.90 -4.68 -2.85
CA SER A 30 -4.37 -4.21 -4.17
C SER A 30 -3.48 -3.07 -4.71
N ARG A 31 -3.14 -2.08 -3.89
CA ARG A 31 -2.22 -1.00 -4.31
C ARG A 31 -0.81 -1.48 -4.58
N TRP A 32 -0.34 -2.45 -3.80
CA TRP A 32 0.97 -3.05 -4.01
C TRP A 32 1.02 -3.85 -5.31
N HIS A 33 -0.05 -4.57 -5.63
CA HIS A 33 -0.21 -5.24 -6.92
C HIS A 33 -0.14 -4.23 -8.08
N GLU A 34 -0.89 -3.12 -8.00
CA GLU A 34 -0.83 -2.04 -9.00
C GLU A 34 0.58 -1.47 -9.17
N TYR A 35 1.29 -1.24 -8.05
CA TYR A 35 2.68 -0.78 -8.09
C TYR A 35 3.60 -1.80 -8.78
N LYS A 36 3.55 -3.08 -8.38
CA LYS A 36 4.40 -4.12 -8.97
C LYS A 36 4.09 -4.31 -10.45
N SER A 37 2.82 -4.28 -10.82
CA SER A 37 2.40 -4.34 -12.22
C SER A 37 2.99 -3.19 -13.03
N LEU A 38 2.91 -1.94 -12.58
CA LEU A 38 3.44 -0.79 -13.34
C LEU A 38 4.96 -0.70 -13.33
N PHE A 39 5.59 -0.87 -12.17
CA PHE A 39 6.98 -0.47 -11.94
C PHE A 39 7.92 -1.63 -11.56
N GLY A 40 7.37 -2.76 -11.14
CA GLY A 40 8.13 -3.93 -10.69
C GLY A 40 8.08 -5.14 -11.65
N HIS A 41 7.45 -5.01 -12.82
CA HIS A 41 7.20 -6.13 -13.72
C HIS A 41 8.38 -6.40 -14.66
N SER A 42 8.77 -5.44 -15.49
CA SER A 42 9.91 -5.58 -16.40
C SER A 42 10.48 -4.22 -16.79
N LYS A 43 11.72 -4.22 -17.30
CA LYS A 43 12.36 -3.00 -17.81
C LYS A 43 11.60 -2.41 -19.00
N GLU A 44 11.12 -3.26 -19.90
CA GLU A 44 10.35 -2.87 -21.10
C GLU A 44 9.07 -2.13 -20.71
N ARG A 45 8.38 -2.59 -19.66
CA ARG A 45 7.19 -1.92 -19.15
C ARG A 45 7.52 -0.53 -18.60
N VAL A 46 8.59 -0.41 -17.82
CA VAL A 46 9.03 0.89 -17.29
C VAL A 46 9.44 1.84 -18.43
N ASP A 47 10.13 1.32 -19.45
CA ASP A 47 10.53 2.10 -20.62
C ASP A 47 9.31 2.59 -21.42
N LEU A 48 8.27 1.74 -21.58
CA LEU A 48 6.97 2.12 -22.16
C LEU A 48 6.32 3.28 -21.37
N LEU A 49 6.22 3.17 -20.05
CA LEU A 49 5.65 4.23 -19.20
C LEU A 49 6.42 5.55 -19.35
N ASN A 50 7.76 5.46 -19.35
CA ASN A 50 8.64 6.62 -19.51
C ASN A 50 8.45 7.30 -20.86
N GLN A 51 8.35 6.52 -21.94
CA GLN A 51 8.13 7.03 -23.30
C GLN A 51 6.74 7.66 -23.48
N CYS A 52 5.72 7.11 -22.82
CA CYS A 52 4.35 7.63 -22.92
C CYS A 52 4.15 8.92 -22.12
N ALA A 53 4.53 8.91 -20.84
CA ALA A 53 4.27 10.02 -19.92
C ALA A 53 5.18 9.97 -18.67
N GLY A 54 6.49 9.85 -18.85
CA GLY A 54 7.44 9.62 -17.75
C GLY A 54 7.30 10.55 -16.54
N GLY A 55 7.08 11.86 -16.76
CA GLY A 55 6.88 12.80 -15.64
C GLY A 55 5.62 12.50 -14.80
N PHE A 56 4.53 12.08 -15.45
CA PHE A 56 3.31 11.66 -14.75
C PHE A 56 3.53 10.33 -14.02
N PHE A 57 4.14 9.34 -14.67
CA PHE A 57 4.37 8.03 -14.05
C PHE A 57 5.38 8.09 -12.90
N HIS A 58 6.37 8.99 -12.95
CA HIS A 58 7.23 9.28 -11.82
C HIS A 58 6.44 9.80 -10.61
N ALA A 59 5.52 10.76 -10.82
CA ALA A 59 4.66 11.27 -9.75
C ALA A 59 3.72 10.19 -9.18
N VAL A 60 3.16 9.34 -10.04
CA VAL A 60 2.33 8.19 -9.62
C VAL A 60 3.14 7.18 -8.81
N GLN A 61 4.34 6.82 -9.28
CA GLN A 61 5.24 5.91 -8.58
C GLN A 61 5.55 6.43 -7.17
N PHE A 62 5.88 7.72 -7.07
CA PHE A 62 6.16 8.40 -5.81
C PHE A 62 4.98 8.35 -4.86
N ALA A 63 3.80 8.77 -5.32
CA ALA A 63 2.61 8.83 -4.51
C ALA A 63 2.18 7.43 -4.02
N LEU A 64 2.23 6.41 -4.88
CA LEU A 64 1.87 5.04 -4.52
C LEU A 64 2.80 4.48 -3.44
N LEU A 65 4.12 4.56 -3.65
CA LEU A 65 5.08 4.03 -2.67
C LEU A 65 4.97 4.69 -1.31
N GLN A 66 4.88 6.02 -1.26
CA GLN A 66 4.70 6.73 0.01
C GLN A 66 3.42 6.31 0.72
N GLN A 67 2.32 6.18 -0.03
CA GLN A 67 1.04 5.76 0.49
C GLN A 67 1.11 4.33 1.07
N ILE A 68 1.77 3.41 0.37
CA ILE A 68 1.96 2.01 0.79
C ILE A 68 2.80 1.95 2.07
N GLU A 69 3.96 2.60 2.09
CA GLU A 69 4.85 2.64 3.24
C GLU A 69 4.15 3.22 4.47
N LEU A 70 3.46 4.35 4.31
CA LEU A 70 2.70 4.97 5.39
C LEU A 70 1.58 4.05 5.92
N SER A 71 0.90 3.33 5.04
CA SER A 71 -0.18 2.42 5.42
C SER A 71 0.33 1.25 6.26
N ILE A 72 1.45 0.64 5.84
CA ILE A 72 2.10 -0.46 6.58
C ILE A 72 2.45 0.01 7.99
N VAL A 73 3.14 1.16 8.11
CA VAL A 73 3.59 1.68 9.40
C VAL A 73 2.40 2.00 10.31
N ARG A 74 1.34 2.63 9.78
CA ARG A 74 0.13 2.97 10.55
C ARG A 74 -0.62 1.73 11.06
N LEU A 75 -0.67 0.65 10.29
CA LEU A 75 -1.30 -0.60 10.72
C LEU A 75 -0.57 -1.24 11.91
N LEU A 76 0.72 -0.90 12.08
CA LEU A 76 1.58 -1.35 13.17
C LEU A 76 1.78 -0.29 14.26
N ASP A 77 1.11 0.86 14.20
CA ASP A 77 1.24 1.84 15.28
C ASP A 77 0.73 1.28 16.62
N PRO A 78 1.18 1.85 17.75
CA PRO A 78 0.67 1.49 19.06
C PRO A 78 -0.86 1.62 19.09
N ALA A 79 -1.51 0.73 19.86
CA ALA A 79 -2.96 0.71 20.05
C ALA A 79 -3.50 2.03 20.64
N ARG A 80 -2.63 2.83 21.28
CA ARG A 80 -2.97 4.12 21.85
C ARG A 80 -1.92 5.17 21.47
N GLN A 81 -2.37 6.36 21.08
CA GLN A 81 -1.54 7.55 20.94
C GLN A 81 -2.02 8.61 21.94
N GLY A 82 -1.16 8.98 22.89
CA GLY A 82 -1.52 9.90 23.97
C GLY A 82 -2.50 9.30 24.99
N TYR A 83 -3.21 10.16 25.73
CA TYR A 83 -4.03 9.74 26.87
C TYR A 83 -5.42 9.19 26.48
N SER A 84 -6.00 9.65 25.36
CA SER A 84 -7.41 9.36 25.01
C SER A 84 -7.62 8.61 23.71
N ASN A 85 -6.67 8.62 22.77
CA ASN A 85 -6.96 8.19 21.40
C ASN A 85 -6.53 6.74 21.17
N MET A 86 -7.51 5.87 20.96
CA MET A 86 -7.30 4.48 20.55
C MET A 86 -7.19 4.41 19.02
N ASN A 87 -6.21 3.65 18.55
CA ASN A 87 -5.98 3.43 17.13
C ASN A 87 -6.48 2.03 16.73
N MET A 88 -7.11 1.93 15.56
CA MET A 88 -7.46 0.64 14.96
C MET A 88 -6.23 0.03 14.29
N THR A 89 -5.35 -0.56 15.10
CA THR A 89 -4.08 -1.19 14.66
C THR A 89 -4.03 -2.66 15.01
N PHE A 90 -3.08 -3.39 14.43
CA PHE A 90 -2.85 -4.79 14.80
C PHE A 90 -2.44 -4.94 16.28
N SER A 91 -1.75 -3.96 16.85
CA SER A 91 -1.50 -3.91 18.30
C SER A 91 -2.79 -3.89 19.10
N ARG A 92 -3.80 -3.11 18.67
CA ARG A 92 -5.12 -3.07 19.32
C ARG A 92 -5.86 -4.40 19.16
N LEU A 93 -5.78 -5.02 17.98
CA LEU A 93 -6.39 -6.32 17.72
C LEU A 93 -5.86 -7.39 18.69
N VAL A 94 -4.54 -7.47 18.87
CA VAL A 94 -3.91 -8.43 19.79
C VAL A 94 -4.36 -8.18 21.23
N GLN A 95 -4.35 -6.92 21.69
CA GLN A 95 -4.82 -6.57 23.04
C GLN A 95 -6.29 -6.95 23.29
N LEU A 96 -7.15 -6.70 22.31
CA LEU A 96 -8.57 -7.07 22.40
C LEU A 96 -8.74 -8.60 22.38
N ALA A 97 -7.95 -9.31 21.59
CA ALA A 97 -7.98 -10.77 21.53
C ALA A 97 -7.55 -11.39 22.87
N GLU A 98 -6.50 -10.90 23.52
CA GLU A 98 -6.08 -11.38 24.84
C GLU A 98 -7.14 -11.17 25.92
N ALA A 99 -7.88 -10.08 25.86
CA ALA A 99 -8.97 -9.82 26.79
C ALA A 99 -10.16 -10.78 26.59
N MET A 100 -10.21 -11.50 25.46
CA MET A 100 -11.33 -12.36 25.07
C MET A 100 -11.01 -13.86 25.01
N PHE A 101 -9.77 -14.22 24.71
CA PHE A 101 -9.31 -15.59 24.53
C PHE A 101 -8.29 -15.97 25.62
N GLN A 102 -8.03 -17.27 25.77
CA GLN A 102 -7.05 -17.76 26.74
C GLN A 102 -5.62 -17.42 26.29
N GLU A 103 -4.71 -17.18 27.23
CA GLU A 103 -3.31 -16.78 26.97
C GLU A 103 -2.57 -17.79 26.06
N ASN A 104 -2.78 -19.09 26.27
CA ASN A 104 -2.21 -20.15 25.44
C ASN A 104 -2.69 -20.10 23.97
N GLN A 105 -3.83 -19.46 23.69
CA GLN A 105 -4.37 -19.28 22.35
C GLN A 105 -3.87 -18.00 21.68
N THR A 106 -3.53 -16.97 22.46
CA THR A 106 -3.11 -15.65 21.95
C THR A 106 -1.59 -15.46 21.87
N ILE A 107 -0.79 -16.30 22.54
CA ILE A 107 0.68 -16.21 22.56
C ILE A 107 1.30 -16.14 21.15
N HIS A 108 0.73 -16.89 20.20
CA HIS A 108 1.21 -16.90 18.82
C HIS A 108 0.95 -15.58 18.08
N LEU A 109 -0.10 -14.82 18.45
CA LEU A 109 -0.40 -13.52 17.85
C LEU A 109 0.68 -12.49 18.16
N TYR A 110 1.26 -12.53 19.35
CA TYR A 110 2.41 -11.68 19.70
C TYR A 110 3.64 -11.97 18.85
N GLY A 111 3.97 -13.24 18.67
CA GLY A 111 5.09 -13.63 17.80
C GLY A 111 4.88 -13.13 16.37
N LYS A 112 3.64 -13.19 15.85
CA LYS A 112 3.29 -12.66 14.53
C LYS A 112 3.33 -11.12 14.48
N LEU A 113 2.87 -10.45 15.52
CA LEU A 113 2.96 -8.98 15.63
C LEU A 113 4.41 -8.50 15.68
N GLN A 114 5.26 -9.17 16.45
CA GLN A 114 6.69 -8.86 16.52
C GLN A 114 7.37 -9.08 15.16
N LEU A 115 7.08 -10.20 14.50
CA LEU A 115 7.58 -10.47 13.15
C LEU A 115 7.19 -9.36 12.17
N ALA A 116 5.93 -8.89 12.21
CA ALA A 116 5.48 -7.79 11.37
C ALA A 116 6.23 -6.49 11.67
N HIS A 117 6.48 -6.18 12.94
CA HIS A 117 7.32 -5.05 13.32
C HIS A 117 8.75 -5.16 12.78
N ASP A 118 9.36 -6.34 12.87
CA ASP A 118 10.74 -6.57 12.44
C ASP A 118 10.86 -6.43 10.92
N CYS A 119 9.95 -7.03 10.15
CA CYS A 119 9.89 -6.89 8.69
C CYS A 119 9.66 -5.42 8.26
N SER A 120 8.90 -4.65 9.02
CA SER A 120 8.59 -3.24 8.70
C SER A 120 9.54 -2.22 9.33
N LYS A 121 10.62 -2.64 9.98
CA LYS A 121 11.54 -1.74 10.71
C LYS A 121 12.17 -0.68 9.82
N ARG A 122 12.60 -1.06 8.60
CA ARG A 122 13.20 -0.12 7.63
C ARG A 122 12.18 0.88 7.10
N LEU A 123 10.95 0.43 6.82
CA LEU A 123 9.83 1.30 6.40
C LEU A 123 9.50 2.33 7.49
N LYS A 124 9.44 1.89 8.75
CA LYS A 124 9.21 2.79 9.89
C LYS A 124 10.34 3.81 10.05
N SER A 125 11.60 3.38 9.89
CA SER A 125 12.75 4.27 9.95
C SER A 125 12.70 5.32 8.85
N ARG A 126 12.45 4.92 7.60
CA ARG A 126 12.27 5.85 6.48
C ARG A 126 11.13 6.83 6.71
N ARG A 127 9.93 6.39 7.13
CA ARG A 127 8.83 7.30 7.47
C ARG A 127 9.24 8.34 8.51
N ASN A 128 9.93 7.93 9.57
CA ASN A 128 10.34 8.84 10.63
C ASN A 128 11.37 9.86 10.15
N LYS A 129 12.25 9.49 9.22
CA LYS A 129 13.29 10.37 8.66
C LYS A 129 12.80 11.23 7.47
N ALA A 130 11.91 10.72 6.63
CA ALA A 130 11.51 11.35 5.37
C ALA A 130 10.17 12.13 5.44
N VAL A 131 9.25 11.74 6.34
CA VAL A 131 7.88 12.28 6.37
C VAL A 131 7.57 13.06 7.65
N ALA A 132 8.18 12.72 8.78
CA ALA A 132 7.82 13.33 10.07
C ALA A 132 8.55 14.66 10.33
N HIS A 133 9.78 14.79 9.89
CA HIS A 133 10.57 16.00 9.97
C HIS A 133 11.54 15.95 8.80
N LEU A 134 11.63 17.02 8.00
CA LEU A 134 12.79 17.27 7.15
C LEU A 134 14.01 17.36 8.07
N ASP A 135 14.46 16.23 8.57
CA ASP A 135 15.39 16.11 9.67
C ASP A 135 16.71 16.69 9.17
N VAL A 136 17.02 17.88 9.69
CA VAL A 136 18.12 18.71 9.20
C VAL A 136 19.41 17.93 9.28
N ASP A 137 19.58 17.08 10.30
CA ASP A 137 20.76 16.25 10.47
C ASP A 137 20.83 15.10 9.45
N ALA A 138 19.68 14.54 9.06
CA ALA A 138 19.64 13.47 8.06
C ALA A 138 19.85 14.01 6.63
N ILE A 139 19.34 15.21 6.35
CA ILE A 139 19.52 15.91 5.08
C ILE A 139 20.96 16.44 4.94
N GLN A 140 21.54 16.99 6.02
CA GLN A 140 22.91 17.51 6.02
C GLN A 140 23.99 16.42 5.99
N LYS A 141 23.69 15.20 6.45
CA LYS A 141 24.64 14.07 6.44
C LYS A 141 24.59 13.23 5.17
N GLU A 142 23.79 13.62 4.17
CA GLU A 142 23.57 12.83 2.94
C GLU A 142 23.31 11.34 3.26
N ASP A 143 22.52 11.05 4.29
CA ASP A 143 22.18 9.67 4.63
C ASP A 143 21.31 9.10 3.49
N GLN A 144 21.97 8.44 2.52
CA GLN A 144 21.34 7.87 1.33
C GLN A 144 20.18 6.93 1.69
N SER A 145 20.17 6.35 2.89
CA SER A 145 19.06 5.52 3.39
C SER A 145 17.73 6.27 3.57
N VAL A 146 17.75 7.60 3.60
CA VAL A 146 16.58 8.50 3.64
C VAL A 146 16.05 8.82 2.24
N LEU A 147 16.93 8.78 1.24
CA LEU A 147 16.63 9.13 -0.15
C LEU A 147 16.31 7.90 -1.00
N GLU A 148 16.65 6.70 -0.53
CA GLU A 148 16.34 5.46 -1.22
C GLU A 148 14.88 5.02 -1.05
N TRP A 149 14.26 4.68 -2.18
CA TRP A 149 12.95 4.04 -2.23
C TRP A 149 12.93 2.73 -1.45
N PRO A 150 11.78 2.37 -0.84
CA PRO A 150 11.63 1.04 -0.26
C PRO A 150 11.83 -0.03 -1.34
N ARG A 151 12.59 -1.07 -1.00
CA ARG A 151 12.80 -2.19 -1.93
C ARG A 151 11.56 -3.08 -1.96
N ILE A 152 11.34 -3.74 -3.09
CA ILE A 152 10.20 -4.65 -3.28
C ILE A 152 10.15 -5.70 -2.18
N GLU A 153 11.30 -6.27 -1.83
CA GLU A 153 11.40 -7.33 -0.83
C GLU A 153 11.02 -6.85 0.58
N GLU A 154 11.25 -5.57 0.90
CA GLU A 154 10.89 -5.00 2.19
C GLU A 154 9.38 -4.84 2.34
N VAL A 155 8.72 -4.42 1.26
CA VAL A 155 7.27 -4.27 1.21
C VAL A 155 6.60 -5.63 1.20
N ASP A 156 7.06 -6.57 0.35
CA ASP A 156 6.55 -7.94 0.31
C ASP A 156 6.70 -8.64 1.67
N ALA A 157 7.87 -8.55 2.31
CA ALA A 157 8.09 -9.14 3.65
C ALA A 157 7.12 -8.57 4.70
N SER A 158 6.91 -7.26 4.68
CA SER A 158 5.98 -6.57 5.60
C SER A 158 4.53 -7.00 5.37
N LEU A 159 4.08 -7.04 4.12
CA LEU A 159 2.73 -7.47 3.77
C LEU A 159 2.47 -8.93 4.11
N ASN A 160 3.44 -9.80 3.85
CA ASN A 160 3.35 -11.22 4.21
C ASN A 160 3.26 -11.42 5.72
N ALA A 161 4.02 -10.66 6.50
CA ALA A 161 3.95 -10.73 7.96
C ALA A 161 2.59 -10.23 8.50
N LEU A 162 2.05 -9.12 7.94
CA LEU A 162 0.71 -8.63 8.28
C LEU A 162 -0.40 -9.61 7.90
N THR A 163 -0.32 -10.23 6.72
CA THR A 163 -1.22 -11.32 6.30
C THR A 163 -1.14 -12.49 7.26
N GLY A 164 0.06 -12.91 7.64
CA GLY A 164 0.27 -14.00 8.59
C GLY A 164 -0.35 -13.71 9.96
N LEU A 165 -0.30 -12.45 10.42
CA LEU A 165 -0.94 -12.01 11.66
C LEU A 165 -2.47 -11.99 11.53
N ALA A 166 -3.01 -11.43 10.44
CA ALA A 166 -4.45 -11.40 10.21
C ALA A 166 -5.05 -12.82 10.12
N ASN A 167 -4.41 -13.71 9.35
CA ASN A 167 -4.84 -15.11 9.22
C ASN A 167 -4.73 -15.89 10.54
N ALA A 168 -3.73 -15.59 11.37
CA ALA A 168 -3.61 -16.20 12.70
C ALA A 168 -4.77 -15.80 13.62
N TYR A 169 -5.19 -14.53 13.57
CA TYR A 169 -6.39 -14.08 14.27
C TYR A 169 -7.66 -14.72 13.69
N GLU A 170 -7.81 -14.77 12.36
CA GLU A 170 -8.98 -15.39 11.71
C GLU A 170 -9.12 -16.85 12.14
N GLN A 171 -8.02 -17.60 12.15
CA GLN A 171 -7.98 -18.98 12.63
C GLN A 171 -8.39 -19.08 14.11
N LEU A 172 -7.86 -18.22 14.98
CA LEU A 172 -8.22 -18.18 16.40
C LEU A 172 -9.72 -17.92 16.59
N ALA A 173 -10.28 -17.00 15.80
CA ALA A 173 -11.68 -16.62 15.86
C ALA A 173 -12.63 -17.61 15.14
N GLY A 174 -12.11 -18.71 14.58
CA GLY A 174 -12.90 -19.68 13.80
C GLY A 174 -13.44 -19.11 12.48
N LEU A 175 -12.79 -18.08 11.94
CA LEU A 175 -13.13 -17.45 10.67
C LEU A 175 -12.35 -18.09 9.51
N PRO A 176 -12.86 -18.01 8.26
CA PRO A 176 -12.09 -18.43 7.08
C PRO A 176 -10.81 -17.61 6.92
N ILE A 177 -9.70 -18.30 6.64
CA ILE A 177 -8.44 -17.66 6.25
C ILE A 177 -8.58 -16.99 4.88
N MET A 178 -7.87 -15.88 4.69
CA MET A 178 -7.94 -15.10 3.46
C MET A 178 -6.65 -15.15 2.65
N ILE A 179 -6.80 -15.19 1.33
CA ILE A 179 -5.73 -14.90 0.37
C ILE A 179 -5.86 -13.43 -0.01
N TYR A 180 -5.07 -12.57 0.61
CA TYR A 180 -5.17 -11.12 0.42
C TYR A 180 -4.63 -10.62 -0.93
N ASP A 181 -3.76 -11.39 -1.59
CA ASP A 181 -3.13 -11.07 -2.89
C ASP A 181 -3.98 -11.55 -4.10
N ALA A 182 -5.17 -12.10 -3.87
CA ALA A 182 -6.04 -12.61 -4.93
C ALA A 182 -6.99 -11.54 -5.54
N ALA A 183 -6.88 -10.29 -5.10
CA ALA A 183 -7.75 -9.21 -5.57
C ALA A 183 -7.30 -8.70 -6.94
N ASP A 184 -7.89 -9.24 -8.01
CA ASP A 184 -7.74 -8.73 -9.37
C ASP A 184 -8.62 -7.48 -9.58
N ILE A 185 -7.97 -6.34 -9.82
CA ILE A 185 -8.67 -5.11 -10.19
C ILE A 185 -8.95 -5.15 -11.70
N ARG A 186 -10.19 -5.52 -12.06
CA ARG A 186 -10.69 -5.37 -13.43
C ARG A 186 -10.55 -3.89 -13.84
N ALA A 187 -9.82 -3.64 -14.92
CA ALA A 187 -9.41 -2.31 -15.42
C ALA A 187 -8.32 -1.58 -14.60
N GLY A 188 -7.47 -2.32 -13.90
CA GLY A 188 -6.26 -1.80 -13.24
C GLY A 188 -5.10 -1.50 -14.19
N SER A 189 -3.89 -1.45 -13.63
CA SER A 189 -2.62 -1.18 -14.33
C SER A 189 -2.39 -2.02 -15.58
N GLU A 190 -2.74 -3.31 -15.58
CA GLU A 190 -2.56 -4.19 -16.74
C GLU A 190 -3.36 -3.71 -17.96
N ALA A 191 -4.61 -3.26 -17.74
CA ALA A 191 -5.43 -2.69 -18.81
C ALA A 191 -4.84 -1.36 -19.31
N LEU A 192 -4.34 -0.51 -18.40
CA LEU A 192 -3.67 0.73 -18.76
C LEU A 192 -2.44 0.48 -19.62
N VAL A 193 -1.58 -0.47 -19.23
CA VAL A 193 -0.39 -0.86 -19.99
C VAL A 193 -0.78 -1.32 -21.39
N GLY A 194 -1.80 -2.16 -21.51
CA GLY A 194 -2.33 -2.59 -22.81
C GLY A 194 -2.81 -1.43 -23.67
N HIS A 195 -3.46 -0.41 -23.09
CA HIS A 195 -3.87 0.79 -23.82
C HIS A 195 -2.68 1.65 -24.26
N LEU A 196 -1.66 1.81 -23.42
CA LEU A 196 -0.46 2.59 -23.72
C LEU A 196 0.35 1.95 -24.85
N ASP A 197 0.56 0.64 -24.79
CA ASP A 197 1.27 -0.12 -25.81
C ASP A 197 0.59 0.01 -27.18
N ASN A 198 -0.73 -0.21 -27.22
CA ASN A 198 -1.54 0.01 -28.43
C ASN A 198 -1.44 1.45 -28.94
N SER A 199 -1.35 2.45 -28.05
CA SER A 199 -1.21 3.85 -28.44
C SER A 199 0.14 4.14 -29.12
N LEU A 200 1.23 3.51 -28.65
CA LEU A 200 2.54 3.65 -29.30
C LEU A 200 2.57 2.94 -30.63
N ARG A 201 2.00 1.74 -30.70
CA ARG A 201 1.87 1.01 -31.96
C ARG A 201 1.10 1.81 -33.00
N LEU A 202 0.05 2.51 -32.59
CA LEU A 202 -0.71 3.40 -33.47
C LEU A 202 0.14 4.58 -33.97
N LYS A 203 0.97 5.18 -33.12
CA LYS A 203 1.94 6.23 -33.52
C LYS A 203 2.92 5.73 -34.58
N GLU A 204 3.44 4.52 -34.42
CA GLU A 204 4.34 3.89 -35.39
C GLU A 204 3.66 3.68 -36.74
N LEU A 205 2.45 3.11 -36.75
CA LEU A 205 1.70 2.88 -37.99
C LEU A 205 1.38 4.17 -38.74
N VAL A 206 1.09 5.27 -38.02
CA VAL A 206 0.90 6.59 -38.62
C VAL A 206 2.21 7.13 -39.19
N ARG A 207 3.30 7.06 -38.42
CA ARG A 207 4.62 7.52 -38.85
C ARG A 207 5.11 6.79 -40.10
N ASP A 208 4.88 5.49 -40.16
CA ASP A 208 5.33 4.61 -41.23
C ASP A 208 4.35 4.62 -42.44
N GLY A 209 3.29 5.43 -42.37
CA GLY A 209 2.35 5.66 -43.47
C GLY A 209 1.27 4.59 -43.67
N PHE A 210 1.19 3.61 -42.78
CA PHE A 210 0.18 2.54 -42.83
C PHE A 210 -1.21 2.99 -42.35
N LEU A 211 -1.31 4.11 -41.64
CA LEU A 211 -2.56 4.66 -41.13
C LEU A 211 -2.57 6.19 -41.25
N SER A 212 -3.71 6.77 -41.63
CA SER A 212 -3.83 8.24 -41.65
C SER A 212 -3.93 8.79 -40.22
N GLN A 213 -3.39 10.00 -40.02
CA GLN A 213 -3.44 10.68 -38.72
C GLN A 213 -4.87 10.96 -38.25
N GLU A 214 -5.78 11.21 -39.19
CA GLU A 214 -7.20 11.50 -38.92
C GLU A 214 -7.97 10.27 -38.43
N LEU A 215 -7.64 9.08 -38.96
CA LEU A 215 -8.19 7.80 -38.47
C LEU A 215 -7.61 7.41 -37.11
N ALA A 216 -6.34 7.73 -36.87
CA ALA A 216 -5.64 7.40 -35.62
C ALA A 216 -6.04 8.28 -34.43
N TYR A 217 -6.27 9.57 -34.67
CA TYR A 217 -6.55 10.56 -33.62
C TYR A 217 -7.84 11.35 -33.94
N PRO A 218 -9.01 10.71 -33.88
CA PRO A 218 -10.27 11.40 -34.12
C PRO A 218 -10.44 12.53 -33.10
N THR A 219 -10.79 13.71 -33.60
CA THR A 219 -10.72 15.04 -32.96
C THR A 219 -11.54 15.23 -31.67
N ARG A 220 -12.14 14.16 -31.13
CA ARG A 220 -13.13 14.18 -30.03
C ARG A 220 -12.63 14.84 -28.73
N PHE A 221 -11.32 15.03 -28.55
CA PHE A 221 -10.74 15.63 -27.33
C PHE A 221 -9.79 16.81 -27.56
N ARG A 222 -9.76 17.44 -28.75
CA ARG A 222 -9.00 18.71 -28.89
C ARG A 222 -9.65 19.79 -28.01
N SER A 223 -8.97 20.15 -26.92
CA SER A 223 -9.24 21.38 -26.17
C SER A 223 -9.29 22.55 -27.16
N LYS A 224 -10.37 23.34 -27.12
CA LYS A 224 -10.62 24.52 -27.97
C LYS A 224 -9.67 25.70 -27.69
N ASN A 225 -8.50 25.49 -27.07
CA ASN A 225 -7.64 26.59 -26.61
C ASN A 225 -6.50 26.98 -27.58
N SER A 226 -6.50 26.51 -28.82
CA SER A 226 -5.46 26.88 -29.81
C SER A 226 -5.95 27.83 -30.92
N GLN A 227 -7.02 28.60 -30.69
CA GLN A 227 -7.51 29.62 -31.66
C GLN A 227 -7.59 31.04 -31.09
N ALA A 228 -6.71 31.39 -30.14
CA ALA A 228 -6.63 32.76 -29.62
C ALA A 228 -5.18 33.23 -29.53
N THR A 229 -4.52 33.32 -30.68
CA THR A 229 -3.40 34.26 -30.92
C THR A 229 -3.15 34.33 -32.43
N ARG A 230 -3.83 35.29 -33.07
CA ARG A 230 -3.38 35.94 -34.30
C ARG A 230 -3.46 37.44 -34.06
#